data_AF-A0AAD5TZU0-F1
#
_entry.id   AF-A0AAD5TZU0-F1
#
_cell.length_a   1.000
_cell.length_b   1.000
_cell.length_c   1.000
_cell.angle_alpha   90.00
_cell.angle_beta   90.00
_cell.angle_gamma   90.00
#
_symmetry.space_group_name_H-M   'P 1'
#
loop_
_entity.id
_entity.type
_entity.pdbx_description
1 polymer ?
#
loop_
_entity_poly.entity_id
_entity_poly.type
_entity_poly.pdbx_seq_one_letter_code
_entity_poly.pdbx_strand_id
1 'polypeptide(L)'
;DKILENFKFIEEGLDLKLGKDFGSGYPSDPNTVLWLKNNLDYIFGYPRLIRFSWSTCEKILEEKAAGCKWLDDEKENHGVDIRKFLKGKKKHRMEDDEAIINDMEDLNGPKRETWIRDLIGLKIVESL
;
A
#
# COMPACT_ATOMS: atom_id res chain seq x y z
N ASP A 1 22.18 13.83 -3.05
CA ASP A 1 21.99 15.24 -2.65
C ASP A 1 22.53 16.27 -3.66
N LYS A 2 23.59 15.99 -4.43
CA LYS A 2 24.14 16.89 -5.47
C LYS A 2 23.15 17.54 -6.46
N ILE A 3 22.02 16.88 -6.75
CA ILE A 3 20.97 17.42 -7.64
C ILE A 3 20.22 18.58 -6.97
N LEU A 4 19.98 18.48 -5.65
CA LEU A 4 19.30 19.51 -4.87
C LEU A 4 20.22 20.71 -4.59
N GLU A 5 21.52 20.46 -4.41
CA GLU A 5 22.52 21.52 -4.20
C GLU A 5 22.62 22.49 -5.38
N ASN A 6 22.52 21.95 -6.60
CA ASN A 6 22.59 22.70 -7.85
C ASN A 6 21.22 23.03 -8.45
N PHE A 7 20.14 22.68 -7.74
CA PHE A 7 18.80 23.00 -8.20
C PHE A 7 18.64 24.52 -8.21
N LYS A 8 18.22 25.04 -9.36
CA LYS A 8 17.88 26.44 -9.54
C LYS A 8 16.38 26.52 -9.74
N PHE A 9 15.72 27.36 -8.95
CA PHE A 9 14.32 27.65 -9.19
C PHE A 9 14.18 28.34 -10.55
N ILE A 10 13.11 28.00 -11.26
CA ILE A 10 12.80 28.64 -12.54
C ILE A 10 12.23 30.03 -12.26
N GLU A 11 11.55 30.19 -11.12
CA GLU A 11 11.05 31.47 -10.66
C GLU A 11 12.22 32.34 -10.15
N GLU A 12 12.43 33.50 -10.78
CA GLU A 12 13.52 34.40 -10.39
C GLU A 12 13.37 34.90 -8.95
N GLY A 13 14.47 34.84 -8.18
CA GLY A 13 14.54 35.36 -6.81
C GLY A 13 13.93 34.45 -5.74
N LEU A 14 13.35 33.29 -6.09
CA LEU A 14 12.76 32.38 -5.12
C LEU A 14 13.80 31.75 -4.17
N ASP A 15 15.02 31.50 -4.65
CA ASP A 15 16.15 30.99 -3.86
C ASP A 15 16.43 31.83 -2.61
N LEU A 16 16.26 33.15 -2.73
CA LEU A 16 16.48 34.12 -1.64
C LEU A 16 15.28 34.18 -0.69
N LYS A 17 14.08 33.97 -1.22
CA LYS A 17 12.83 34.10 -0.47
C LYS A 17 12.52 32.86 0.38
N LEU A 18 12.77 31.67 -0.15
CA LEU A 18 12.35 30.40 0.48
C LEU A 18 13.41 29.77 1.40
N GLY A 19 14.68 30.19 1.25
CA GLY A 19 15.79 29.60 1.96
C GLY A 19 16.10 28.16 1.51
N LYS A 20 17.33 27.71 1.77
CA LYS A 20 17.80 26.36 1.38
C LYS A 20 17.60 25.29 2.46
N ASP A 21 17.06 25.66 3.62
CA ASP A 21 16.87 24.73 4.74
C ASP A 21 15.46 24.12 4.73
N PHE A 22 15.21 23.27 3.73
CA PHE A 22 13.94 22.54 3.57
C PHE A 22 13.96 21.17 4.30
N GLY A 23 14.98 20.90 5.13
CA GLY A 23 15.15 19.63 5.82
C GLY A 23 15.53 18.48 4.88
N SER A 24 15.09 17.27 5.21
CA SER A 24 15.33 16.07 4.40
C SER A 24 14.59 16.07 3.06
N GLY A 25 13.58 16.92 2.91
CA GLY A 25 12.68 16.94 1.78
C GLY A 25 11.58 15.87 1.85
N TYR A 26 11.49 15.02 2.88
CA TYR A 26 10.43 14.01 3.03
C TYR A 26 9.33 14.45 4.01
N PRO A 27 8.06 14.04 3.80
CA PRO A 27 6.94 14.46 4.64
C PRO A 27 6.98 13.87 6.07
N SER A 28 7.85 12.88 6.32
CA SER A 28 8.09 12.31 7.66
C SER A 28 9.00 13.17 8.52
N ASP A 29 9.72 14.13 7.95
CA ASP A 29 10.63 15.01 8.67
C ASP A 29 9.90 16.29 9.15
N PRO A 30 9.88 16.56 10.47
CA PRO A 30 9.25 17.76 11.01
C PRO A 30 9.77 19.07 10.40
N ASN A 31 11.07 19.14 10.07
CA ASN A 31 11.66 20.35 9.48
C ASN A 31 11.13 20.61 8.08
N THR A 32 10.99 19.55 7.27
CA THR A 32 10.38 19.64 5.94
C THR A 32 8.91 20.11 6.04
N VAL A 33 8.15 19.56 6.99
CA VAL A 33 6.75 19.95 7.20
C VAL A 33 6.63 21.41 7.67
N LEU A 34 7.54 21.85 8.53
CA LEU A 34 7.59 23.25 8.97
C LEU A 34 7.92 24.18 7.79
N TRP A 35 8.89 23.81 6.95
CA TRP A 35 9.23 24.58 5.76
C TRP A 35 8.03 24.72 4.82
N LEU A 36 7.29 23.63 4.56
CA LEU A 36 6.06 23.65 3.74
C LEU A 36 4.99 24.61 4.29
N LYS A 37 4.85 24.69 5.62
CA LYS A 37 3.86 25.58 6.25
C LYS A 37 4.24 27.05 6.14
N ASN A 38 5.53 27.37 6.19
CA ASN A 38 6.04 28.74 6.18
C ASN A 38 6.21 29.29 4.76
N ASN A 39 6.42 28.42 3.77
CA ASN A 39 6.75 28.78 2.40
C ASN A 39 5.60 28.47 1.42
N LEU A 40 4.39 28.83 1.82
CA LEU A 40 3.19 28.71 0.99
C LEU A 40 2.84 30.08 0.38
N ASP A 41 2.71 30.12 -0.94
CA ASP A 41 2.09 31.23 -1.66
C ASP A 41 0.56 31.06 -1.70
N TYR A 42 -0.19 32.13 -1.44
CA TYR A 42 -1.65 32.06 -1.35
C TYR A 42 -2.31 31.69 -2.69
N ILE A 43 -1.76 32.13 -3.82
CA ILE A 43 -2.35 31.91 -5.14
C ILE A 43 -1.69 30.72 -5.84
N PHE A 44 -0.36 30.67 -5.84
CA PHE A 44 0.39 29.66 -6.60
C PHE A 44 0.72 28.41 -5.80
N GLY A 45 0.57 28.45 -4.46
CA GLY A 45 0.92 27.34 -3.59
C GLY A 45 2.43 27.18 -3.42
N TYR A 46 3.01 26.20 -4.11
CA TYR A 46 4.42 25.83 -3.95
C TYR A 46 5.20 25.95 -5.26
N PRO A 47 6.53 26.17 -5.19
CA PRO A 47 7.39 26.05 -6.36
C PRO A 47 7.45 24.60 -6.86
N ARG A 48 7.90 24.43 -8.11
CA ARG A 48 7.97 23.12 -8.78
C ARG A 48 8.86 22.07 -8.11
N LEU A 49 9.68 22.49 -7.15
CA LEU A 49 10.49 21.59 -6.32
C LEU A 49 9.62 20.64 -5.48
N ILE A 50 8.42 21.06 -5.10
CA ILE A 50 7.54 20.32 -4.20
C ILE A 50 6.61 19.38 -4.96
N ARG A 51 6.39 18.20 -4.39
CA ARG A 51 5.46 17.22 -4.94
C ARG A 51 4.04 17.47 -4.44
N PHE A 52 3.22 18.11 -5.27
CA PHE A 52 1.81 18.38 -5.01
C PHE A 52 0.97 17.14 -4.68
N SER A 53 1.35 15.96 -5.20
CA SER A 53 0.65 14.70 -4.92
C SER A 53 0.90 14.13 -3.51
N TRP A 54 1.61 14.83 -2.64
CA TRP A 54 1.73 14.45 -1.24
C TRP A 54 0.51 14.93 -0.46
N SER A 55 -0.10 14.02 0.28
CA SER A 55 -1.25 14.32 1.12
C SER A 55 -0.97 15.43 2.14
N THR A 56 0.28 15.58 2.59
CA THR A 56 0.69 16.73 3.43
C THR A 56 0.58 18.05 2.69
N CYS A 57 1.02 18.12 1.42
CA CYS A 57 0.94 19.33 0.61
C CYS A 57 -0.51 19.65 0.25
N GLU A 58 -1.26 18.64 -0.18
CA GLU A 58 -2.70 18.73 -0.50
C GLU A 58 -3.49 19.35 0.66
N LYS A 59 -3.34 18.82 1.88
CA LYS A 59 -4.02 19.35 3.07
C LYS A 59 -3.66 20.80 3.38
N ILE A 60 -2.39 21.17 3.25
CA ILE A 60 -1.95 22.54 3.54
C ILE A 60 -2.52 23.52 2.50
N LEU A 61 -2.56 23.13 1.22
CA LEU A 61 -3.15 23.92 0.15
C LEU A 61 -4.65 24.12 0.37
N GLU A 62 -5.38 23.06 0.72
CA GLU A 62 -6.82 23.14 1.02
C GLU A 62 -7.14 24.05 2.21
N GLU A 63 -6.30 24.05 3.24
CA GLU A 63 -6.51 24.84 4.46
C GLU A 63 -6.15 26.32 4.29
N LYS A 64 -5.08 26.62 3.54
CA LYS A 64 -4.42 27.94 3.59
C LYS A 64 -4.26 28.65 2.25
N ALA A 65 -4.36 27.96 1.13
CA ALA A 65 -4.26 28.58 -0.19
C ALA A 65 -5.64 28.97 -0.74
N ALA A 66 -5.66 29.66 -1.87
CA ALA A 66 -6.88 29.96 -2.60
C ALA A 66 -7.52 28.66 -3.11
N GLY A 67 -8.83 28.52 -2.93
CA GLY A 67 -9.59 27.40 -3.45
C GLY A 67 -9.55 27.36 -4.98
N CYS A 68 -9.17 26.22 -5.53
CA CYS A 68 -9.18 25.96 -6.97
C CYS A 68 -10.10 24.78 -7.24
N LYS A 69 -10.99 24.91 -8.23
CA LYS A 69 -11.85 23.82 -8.69
C LYS A 69 -11.45 23.47 -10.12
N TRP A 70 -11.00 22.25 -10.36
CA TRP A 70 -10.75 21.77 -11.70
C TRP A 70 -12.04 21.24 -12.32
N LEU A 71 -12.17 21.39 -13.64
CA LEU A 71 -13.37 20.93 -14.37
C LEU A 71 -13.52 19.39 -14.34
N ASP A 72 -12.42 18.66 -14.13
CA ASP A 72 -12.37 17.20 -14.17
C ASP A 72 -12.55 16.53 -12.79
N ASP A 73 -12.56 17.30 -11.69
CA ASP A 73 -12.73 16.76 -10.33
C ASP A 73 -14.13 16.16 -10.09
N GLU A 74 -15.08 16.39 -11.01
CA GLU A 74 -16.44 15.84 -10.96
C GLU A 74 -16.54 14.40 -11.50
N LYS A 75 -15.46 13.82 -12.03
CA LYS A 75 -15.48 12.40 -12.43
C LYS A 75 -15.29 11.52 -11.20
N GLU A 76 -16.31 10.71 -10.90
CA GLU A 76 -16.27 9.68 -9.84
C GLU A 76 -14.94 8.93 -9.90
N ASN A 77 -14.19 9.04 -8.80
CA ASN A 77 -12.89 8.43 -8.61
C ASN A 77 -13.06 6.90 -8.52
N HIS A 78 -13.25 6.24 -9.67
CA HIS A 78 -13.12 4.78 -9.80
C HIS A 78 -11.64 4.39 -9.68
N GLY A 79 -11.03 4.73 -8.55
CA GLY A 79 -9.71 4.28 -8.18
C GLY A 79 -9.73 2.76 -8.07
N VAL A 80 -9.09 2.07 -9.00
CA VAL A 80 -8.84 0.64 -8.88
C VAL A 80 -8.01 0.42 -7.62
N ASP A 81 -8.58 -0.22 -6.60
CA ASP A 81 -7.91 -0.46 -5.33
C ASP A 81 -6.79 -1.50 -5.49
N ILE A 82 -5.61 -1.02 -5.88
CA ILE A 82 -4.38 -1.80 -6.08
C ILE A 82 -3.98 -2.56 -4.80
N ARG A 83 -4.46 -2.13 -3.61
CA ARG A 83 -4.24 -2.85 -2.35
C ARG A 83 -4.82 -4.26 -2.37
N LYS A 84 -5.83 -4.54 -3.19
CA LYS A 84 -6.34 -5.91 -3.39
C LYS A 84 -5.37 -6.78 -4.19
N PHE A 85 -4.69 -6.20 -5.18
CA PHE A 85 -3.66 -6.90 -5.96
C PHE A 85 -2.38 -7.14 -5.17
N LEU A 86 -2.00 -6.22 -4.28
CA LEU A 86 -0.77 -6.32 -3.49
C LEU A 86 -0.86 -7.27 -2.28
N LYS A 87 -2.06 -7.79 -1.96
CA LYS A 87 -2.28 -8.76 -0.86
C LYS A 87 -1.94 -10.22 -1.24
N GLY A 88 -1.32 -10.45 -2.40
CA GLY A 88 -0.99 -11.78 -2.91
C GLY A 88 0.19 -12.47 -2.23
N LYS A 89 -0.09 -13.68 -1.72
CA LYS A 89 0.79 -14.74 -1.18
C LYS A 89 1.38 -14.52 0.22
N LYS A 90 0.65 -14.98 1.24
CA LYS A 90 1.23 -15.39 2.53
C LYS A 90 2.27 -16.48 2.26
N LYS A 91 3.47 -16.32 2.80
CA LYS A 91 4.48 -17.36 2.92
C LYS A 91 4.01 -18.31 4.01
N HIS A 92 3.79 -19.58 3.68
CA HIS A 92 3.41 -20.61 4.64
C HIS A 92 4.47 -20.69 5.74
N ARG A 93 4.05 -20.63 7.00
CA ARG A 93 4.95 -20.68 8.16
C ARG A 93 4.94 -22.12 8.65
N MET A 94 6.12 -22.64 9.01
CA MET A 94 6.35 -24.03 9.42
C MET A 94 5.44 -24.53 10.57
N GLU A 95 4.90 -23.61 11.38
CA GLU A 95 3.93 -23.91 12.45
C GLU A 95 2.59 -24.43 11.90
N ASP A 96 2.22 -24.02 10.69
CA ASP A 96 1.01 -24.49 10.02
C ASP A 96 1.18 -25.92 9.46
N ASP A 97 2.42 -26.35 9.17
CA ASP A 97 2.72 -27.70 8.69
C ASP A 97 2.50 -28.74 9.80
N GLU A 98 2.80 -28.43 11.07
CA GLU A 98 2.54 -29.32 12.22
C GLU A 98 1.03 -29.51 12.45
N ALA A 99 0.22 -28.48 12.25
CA ALA A 99 -1.23 -28.58 12.34
C ALA A 99 -1.81 -29.49 11.23
N ILE A 100 -1.28 -29.39 10.00
CA ILE A 100 -1.67 -30.25 8.87
C ILE A 100 -1.25 -31.71 9.12
N ILE A 101 -0.07 -31.93 9.71
CA ILE A 101 0.42 -33.28 10.05
C ILE A 101 -0.45 -33.91 11.15
N ASN A 102 -0.78 -33.16 12.20
CA ASN A 102 -1.66 -33.65 13.27
C ASN A 102 -3.08 -33.96 12.75
N ASP A 103 -3.62 -33.13 11.85
CA ASP A 103 -4.90 -33.40 11.17
C ASP A 103 -4.83 -34.65 10.26
N MET A 104 -3.67 -34.93 9.64
CA MET A 104 -3.45 -36.16 8.85
C MET A 104 -3.30 -37.41 9.71
N GLU A 105 -2.80 -37.28 10.94
CA GLU A 105 -2.67 -38.39 11.88
C GLU A 105 -4.03 -38.81 12.47
N ASP A 106 -4.92 -37.84 12.73
CA ASP A 106 -6.31 -38.08 13.15
C ASP A 106 -7.18 -38.72 12.05
N LEU A 107 -6.86 -38.46 10.77
CA LEU A 107 -7.51 -39.12 9.63
C LEU A 107 -6.99 -40.55 9.37
N ASN A 108 -5.95 -40.98 10.08
CA ASN A 108 -5.46 -42.36 10.07
C ASN A 108 -6.00 -43.23 11.22
N GLY A 109 -6.95 -42.73 12.02
CA GLY A 109 -7.88 -43.55 12.82
C GLY A 109 -8.71 -44.51 11.94
N PRO A 110 -9.32 -45.57 12.49
CA PRO A 110 -9.66 -46.79 11.76
C PRO A 110 -10.81 -46.60 10.77
N LYS A 111 -10.53 -46.11 9.56
CA LYS A 111 -11.46 -46.08 8.42
C LYS A 111 -10.74 -46.37 7.10
N ARG A 112 -9.95 -47.43 7.03
CA ARG A 112 -9.39 -47.89 5.74
C ARG A 112 -9.53 -49.38 5.40
N GLU A 113 -10.40 -50.16 6.07
CA GLU A 113 -10.65 -51.56 5.65
C GLU A 113 -12.09 -52.07 5.91
N THR A 114 -13.11 -51.46 5.29
CA THR A 114 -14.46 -52.09 5.23
C THR A 114 -14.95 -52.40 3.82
N TRP A 115 -14.59 -51.60 2.82
CA TRP A 115 -15.02 -51.85 1.42
C TRP A 115 -14.42 -53.10 0.76
N ILE A 116 -13.23 -53.57 1.17
CA ILE A 116 -12.61 -54.78 0.61
C ILE A 116 -13.26 -56.06 1.18
N ARG A 117 -13.77 -56.02 2.42
CA ARG A 117 -14.51 -57.16 3.01
C ARG A 117 -15.91 -57.29 2.41
N ASP A 118 -16.56 -56.18 2.09
CA ASP A 118 -17.88 -56.19 1.45
C ASP A 118 -17.83 -56.69 0.00
N LEU A 119 -16.75 -56.41 -0.75
CA LEU A 119 -16.55 -56.91 -2.12
C LEU A 119 -16.20 -58.40 -2.20
N ILE A 120 -15.52 -58.95 -1.18
CA ILE A 120 -15.22 -60.39 -1.11
C ILE A 120 -16.41 -61.18 -0.53
N GLY A 121 -17.18 -60.58 0.40
CA GLY A 121 -18.35 -61.21 1.02
C GLY A 121 -19.55 -61.40 0.10
N LEU A 122 -19.71 -60.57 -0.93
CA LEU A 122 -20.84 -60.71 -1.87
C LEU A 122 -20.72 -61.91 -2.83
N LYS A 123 -19.52 -62.49 -3.00
CA LYS A 123 -19.31 -63.58 -3.97
C LYS A 123 -19.53 -64.99 -3.41
N ILE A 124 -19.75 -65.14 -2.10
CA ILE A 124 -19.94 -66.45 -1.46
C ILE A 124 -21.42 -66.81 -1.26
N VAL A 125 -22.35 -65.85 -1.38
CA VAL A 125 -23.79 -66.14 -1.23
C VAL A 125 -24.51 -66.39 -2.57
N GLU A 126 -23.89 -66.08 -3.72
CA GLU A 126 -24.48 -66.33 -5.06
C GLU A 126 -23.99 -67.62 -5.75
N SER A 127 -23.25 -68.50 -5.06
CA SER A 127 -22.77 -69.79 -5.61
C SER A 127 -23.08 -70.99 -4.70
N LEU A 128 -24.30 -71.04 -4.16
CA LEU A 128 -24.95 -72.27 -3.65
C LEU A 128 -26.29 -72.47 -4.36
#